data_AF-A0A0Q8E720-F1
#
_entry.id   AF-A0A0Q8E720-F1
#
_cell.length_a   1.000
_cell.length_b   1.000
_cell.length_c   1.000
_cell.angle_alpha   90.00
_cell.angle_beta   90.00
_cell.angle_gamma   90.00
#
_symmetry.space_group_name_H-M   'P 1'
#
loop_
_entity.id
_entity.type
_entity.pdbx_description
1 polymer ?
#
loop_
_entity_poly.entity_id
_entity_poly.type
_entity_poly.pdbx_seq_one_letter_code
_entity_poly.pdbx_strand_id
1 'polypeptide(L)'
;MRSIVPVALGTACVAVMTLGTGHAAAAAPATAPPQGSGWEPAPSAPWDVAAGERCAFALHGEPIVDEVVRRELPSPAEGVTRSAYKGDLVVRVTNKETGAHYDADVSGSAVVDVHASGAQFWRVVGPVLVGVGDGNLARGMYVVDGVYTIGISPTGGKTVTGPVVATDSVCDRIA
;
A
#
# COMPACT_ATOMS: atom_id res chain seq x y z
N MET A 1 -30.24 -38.92 -21.00
CA MET A 1 -29.41 -40.08 -21.40
C MET A 1 -28.39 -40.29 -20.29
N ARG A 2 -28.72 -41.03 -19.22
CA ARG A 2 -28.47 -42.48 -19.03
C ARG A 2 -27.06 -42.90 -19.47
N SER A 3 -26.15 -42.99 -18.50
CA SER A 3 -25.12 -44.03 -18.50
C SER A 3 -24.90 -44.55 -17.07
N ILE A 4 -24.87 -45.87 -16.97
CA ILE A 4 -24.86 -46.73 -15.80
C ILE A 4 -23.50 -47.45 -15.78
N VAL A 5 -22.80 -47.39 -14.63
CA VAL A 5 -22.01 -48.41 -13.87
C VAL A 5 -21.19 -49.46 -14.67
N PRO A 6 -19.93 -49.76 -14.25
CA PRO A 6 -19.75 -50.98 -13.45
C PRO A 6 -18.88 -50.83 -12.18
N VAL A 7 -19.28 -51.65 -11.21
CA VAL A 7 -18.60 -52.06 -9.97
C VAL A 7 -17.42 -52.99 -10.30
N ALA A 8 -16.33 -52.92 -9.51
CA ALA A 8 -15.36 -54.00 -9.42
C ALA A 8 -14.98 -54.29 -7.96
N LEU A 9 -15.32 -55.51 -7.52
CA LEU A 9 -14.75 -56.26 -6.40
C LEU A 9 -13.23 -56.33 -6.61
N GLY A 10 -12.34 -56.19 -5.62
CA GLY A 10 -12.27 -56.88 -4.34
C GLY A 10 -10.82 -57.35 -4.16
N THR A 11 -10.34 -57.47 -2.92
CA THR A 11 -9.40 -58.49 -2.39
C THR A 11 -8.78 -57.96 -1.10
N ALA A 12 -8.98 -58.74 -0.03
CA ALA A 12 -8.54 -58.48 1.32
C ALA A 12 -7.04 -58.75 1.51
N CYS A 13 -6.37 -57.90 2.28
CA CYS A 13 -5.09 -58.22 2.91
C CYS A 13 -5.16 -57.96 4.41
N VAL A 14 -5.22 -59.08 5.12
CA VAL A 14 -4.85 -59.39 6.51
C VAL A 14 -4.29 -58.23 7.35
N ALA A 15 -5.02 -57.93 8.43
CA ALA A 15 -4.56 -57.09 9.53
C ALA A 15 -3.49 -57.83 10.37
N VAL A 16 -2.32 -57.22 10.50
CA VAL A 16 -1.32 -57.60 11.49
C VAL A 16 -1.49 -56.67 12.69
N MET A 17 -2.03 -57.20 13.79
CA MET A 17 -2.06 -56.51 15.08
C MET A 17 -0.71 -56.70 15.77
N THR A 18 0.17 -55.70 15.69
CA THR A 18 1.31 -55.56 16.59
C THR A 18 0.90 -54.75 17.82
N LEU A 19 0.89 -55.40 18.99
CA LEU A 19 0.81 -54.74 20.29
C LEU A 19 2.11 -53.97 20.53
N GLY A 20 2.18 -52.73 20.03
CA GLY A 20 3.22 -51.76 20.36
C GLY A 20 2.85 -51.01 21.63
N THR A 21 3.69 -51.12 22.66
CA THR A 21 3.63 -50.32 23.89
C THR A 21 3.63 -48.84 23.56
N GLY A 22 2.48 -48.18 23.77
CA GLY A 22 2.31 -46.75 23.55
C GLY A 22 3.22 -45.93 24.46
N HIS A 23 4.36 -45.49 23.92
CA HIS A 23 5.06 -44.33 24.44
C HIS A 23 4.25 -43.11 24.02
N ALA A 24 3.58 -42.48 24.98
CA ALA A 24 3.00 -41.16 24.79
C ALA A 24 4.15 -40.20 24.47
N ALA A 25 4.38 -39.94 23.18
CA ALA A 25 5.20 -38.83 22.73
C ALA A 25 4.53 -37.56 23.27
N ALA A 26 5.15 -36.95 24.28
CA ALA A 26 4.79 -35.62 24.71
C ALA A 26 4.89 -34.72 23.47
N ALA A 27 3.74 -34.27 22.97
CA ALA A 27 3.69 -33.28 21.90
C ALA A 27 4.44 -32.05 22.41
N ALA A 28 5.62 -31.79 21.84
CA ALA A 28 6.31 -30.53 22.05
C ALA A 28 5.30 -29.42 21.70
N PRO A 29 5.15 -28.37 22.54
CA PRO A 29 4.29 -27.26 22.18
C PRO A 29 4.75 -26.76 20.81
N ALA A 30 3.82 -26.72 19.85
CA ALA A 30 4.08 -26.08 18.58
C ALA A 30 4.43 -24.62 18.89
N THR A 31 5.71 -24.28 18.80
CA THR A 31 6.15 -22.90 18.84
C THR A 31 5.42 -22.22 17.69
N ALA A 32 4.45 -21.37 18.03
CA ALA A 32 3.81 -20.52 17.04
C ALA A 32 4.93 -19.80 16.27
N PRO A 33 4.86 -19.73 14.93
CA PRO A 33 5.83 -18.95 14.18
C PRO A 33 5.93 -17.57 14.84
N PRO A 34 7.14 -17.01 14.98
CA PRO A 34 7.29 -15.68 15.57
C PRO A 34 6.28 -14.77 14.86
N GLN A 35 5.35 -14.21 15.64
CA GLN A 35 4.41 -13.23 15.11
C GLN A 35 5.29 -12.17 14.44
N GLY A 36 5.25 -12.11 13.11
CA GLY A 36 6.00 -11.11 12.35
C GLY A 36 5.71 -9.73 12.94
N SER A 37 6.58 -8.76 12.70
CA SER A 37 6.51 -7.40 13.27
C SER A 37 5.20 -6.62 12.98
N GLY A 38 4.22 -7.26 12.32
CA GLY A 38 2.95 -6.74 11.85
C GLY A 38 3.08 -5.99 10.52
N TRP A 39 4.30 -5.85 10.00
CA TRP A 39 4.60 -5.16 8.77
C TRP A 39 4.62 -6.14 7.59
N GLU A 40 3.93 -5.78 6.52
CA GLU A 40 3.91 -6.50 5.26
C GLU A 40 4.27 -5.58 4.09
N PRO A 41 4.87 -6.09 3.00
CA PRO A 41 5.15 -5.29 1.81
C PRO A 41 3.88 -4.61 1.27
N ALA A 42 4.02 -3.35 0.85
CA ALA A 42 2.94 -2.56 0.29
C ALA A 42 3.43 -1.80 -0.97
N PRO A 43 3.73 -2.53 -2.06
CA PRO A 43 4.30 -1.93 -3.25
C PRO A 43 3.34 -0.94 -3.90
N SER A 44 3.89 0.17 -4.37
CA SER A 44 3.24 1.21 -5.14
C SER A 44 3.11 0.77 -6.60
N ALA A 45 1.96 1.05 -7.20
CA ALA A 45 1.77 0.82 -8.63
C ALA A 45 2.22 2.06 -9.44
N PRO A 46 2.68 1.87 -10.69
CA PRO A 46 2.87 2.98 -11.59
C PRO A 46 1.54 3.65 -11.94
N TRP A 47 1.62 4.91 -12.33
CA TRP A 47 0.44 5.74 -12.59
C TRP A 47 0.66 6.73 -13.73
N ASP A 48 -0.45 7.18 -14.31
CA ASP A 48 -0.50 8.22 -15.34
C ASP A 48 -1.45 9.33 -14.90
N VAL A 49 -1.13 10.55 -15.32
CA VAL A 49 -1.96 11.74 -15.12
C VAL A 49 -2.04 12.49 -16.44
N ALA A 50 -3.25 12.90 -16.83
CA ALA A 50 -3.44 13.64 -18.07
C ALA A 50 -2.95 15.09 -17.96
N ALA A 51 -2.61 15.68 -19.11
CA ALA A 51 -2.29 17.10 -19.20
C ALA A 51 -3.42 17.96 -18.63
N GLY A 52 -3.07 18.97 -17.84
CA GLY A 52 -4.01 19.90 -17.21
C GLY A 52 -4.62 19.41 -15.89
N GLU A 53 -4.48 18.12 -15.53
CA GLU A 53 -4.98 17.59 -14.25
C GLU A 53 -4.07 17.96 -13.08
N ARG A 54 -2.75 17.98 -13.30
CA ARG A 54 -1.72 18.37 -12.31
C ARG A 54 -0.73 19.37 -12.92
N CYS A 55 0.05 18.93 -13.91
CA CYS A 55 0.93 19.82 -14.69
C CYS A 55 0.24 20.20 -16.01
N ALA A 56 0.80 21.16 -16.74
CA ALA A 56 0.29 21.55 -18.07
C ALA A 56 0.43 20.43 -19.13
N PHE A 57 1.30 19.46 -18.89
CA PHE A 57 1.61 18.30 -19.72
C PHE A 57 1.27 16.98 -19.01
N ALA A 58 1.20 15.89 -19.76
CA ALA A 58 0.90 14.57 -19.20
C ALA A 58 2.10 13.99 -18.42
N LEU A 59 1.82 13.31 -17.30
CA LEU A 59 2.83 12.71 -16.44
C LEU A 59 2.72 11.18 -16.43
N HIS A 60 3.86 10.54 -16.24
CA HIS A 60 3.96 9.15 -15.81
C HIS A 60 4.82 9.07 -14.54
N GLY A 61 4.37 8.33 -13.55
CA GLY A 61 5.13 8.04 -12.34
C GLY A 61 5.40 6.55 -12.19
N GLU A 62 6.65 6.19 -11.96
CA GLU A 62 7.11 4.81 -11.78
C GLU A 62 7.97 4.71 -10.51
N PRO A 63 7.64 3.82 -9.55
CA PRO A 63 8.54 3.53 -8.43
C PRO A 63 9.81 2.87 -8.94
N ILE A 64 10.97 3.50 -8.71
CA ILE A 64 12.29 2.96 -9.06
C ILE A 64 13.02 2.38 -7.84
N VAL A 65 12.59 2.75 -6.64
CA VAL A 65 12.91 2.10 -5.36
C VAL A 65 11.59 1.97 -4.62
N ASP A 66 11.29 0.78 -4.09
CA ASP A 66 10.10 0.54 -3.30
C ASP A 66 10.35 -0.53 -2.23
N GLU A 67 10.63 -0.06 -1.03
CA GLU A 67 10.73 -0.86 0.19
C GLU A 67 9.59 -0.54 1.15
N VAL A 68 8.46 -0.03 0.63
CA VAL A 68 7.33 0.38 1.44
C VAL A 68 6.69 -0.83 2.11
N VAL A 69 6.48 -0.70 3.42
CA VAL A 69 5.74 -1.64 4.22
C VAL A 69 4.54 -0.97 4.86
N ARG A 70 3.47 -1.74 5.04
CA ARG A 70 2.28 -1.31 5.78
C ARG A 70 2.02 -2.20 6.98
N ARG A 71 1.32 -1.65 7.96
CA ARG A 71 0.76 -2.39 9.08
C ARG A 71 -0.63 -1.88 9.40
N GLU A 72 -1.59 -2.79 9.43
CA GLU A 72 -2.94 -2.49 9.93
C GLU A 72 -2.90 -2.17 11.42
N LEU A 73 -3.62 -1.13 11.83
CA LEU A 73 -3.75 -0.70 13.21
C LEU A 73 -5.19 -0.89 13.68
N PRO A 74 -5.45 -0.88 15.00
CA PRO A 74 -6.80 -0.84 15.50
C PRO A 74 -7.60 0.33 14.89
N SER A 75 -8.78 0.01 14.39
CA SER A 75 -9.72 0.97 13.87
C SER A 75 -10.05 2.01 14.96
N PRO A 76 -10.00 3.32 14.65
CA PRO A 76 -10.30 4.37 15.63
C PRO A 76 -11.81 4.55 15.90
N ALA A 77 -12.66 4.10 14.97
CA ALA A 77 -14.11 4.24 15.02
C ALA A 77 -14.76 3.30 13.98
N GLU A 78 -16.04 2.96 14.19
CA GLU A 78 -16.81 2.20 13.21
C GLU A 78 -16.79 2.88 11.82
N GLY A 79 -16.60 2.08 10.77
CA GLY A 79 -16.51 2.59 9.40
C GLY A 79 -15.20 3.30 9.04
N VAL A 80 -14.17 3.20 9.89
CA VAL A 80 -12.83 3.75 9.61
C VAL A 80 -11.78 2.64 9.69
N THR A 81 -11.05 2.40 8.61
CA THR A 81 -9.83 1.57 8.64
C THR A 81 -8.62 2.45 8.90
N ARG A 82 -7.60 1.91 9.56
CA ARG A 82 -6.37 2.63 9.86
C ARG A 82 -5.15 1.76 9.58
N SER A 83 -4.23 2.31 8.80
CA SER A 83 -2.97 1.64 8.48
C SER A 83 -1.81 2.62 8.69
N ALA A 84 -0.65 2.08 9.09
CA ALA A 84 0.61 2.81 9.09
C ALA A 84 1.48 2.38 7.92
N TYR A 85 2.18 3.33 7.30
CA TYR A 85 3.09 3.13 6.17
C TYR A 85 4.46 3.75 6.46
N LYS A 86 5.51 3.11 5.97
CA LYS A 86 6.90 3.61 5.97
C LYS A 86 7.75 2.80 4.99
N GLY A 87 8.94 3.29 4.69
CA GLY A 87 9.94 2.59 3.89
C GLY A 87 10.51 3.50 2.81
N ASP A 88 11.61 3.08 2.21
CA ASP A 88 12.26 3.84 1.15
C ASP A 88 11.38 3.80 -0.11
N LEU A 89 11.11 4.97 -0.68
CA LEU A 89 10.32 5.10 -1.89
C LEU A 89 10.87 6.23 -2.73
N VAL A 90 11.34 5.89 -3.93
CA VAL A 90 11.74 6.87 -4.94
C VAL A 90 10.89 6.67 -6.17
N VAL A 91 10.18 7.71 -6.59
CA VAL A 91 9.32 7.70 -7.77
C VAL A 91 9.94 8.55 -8.86
N ARG A 92 10.22 7.95 -10.01
CA ARG A 92 10.57 8.71 -11.21
C ARG A 92 9.31 9.30 -11.81
N VAL A 93 9.20 10.62 -11.77
CA VAL A 93 8.12 11.37 -12.43
C VAL A 93 8.63 11.90 -13.76
N THR A 94 7.95 11.56 -14.84
CA THR A 94 8.37 11.84 -16.22
C THR A 94 7.33 12.68 -16.94
N ASN A 95 7.77 13.75 -17.59
CA ASN A 95 7.00 14.46 -18.60
C ASN A 95 6.90 13.58 -19.85
N LYS A 96 5.70 13.13 -20.20
CA LYS A 96 5.48 12.18 -21.30
C LYS A 96 5.73 12.78 -22.68
N GLU A 97 5.78 14.10 -22.79
CA GLU A 97 5.99 14.80 -24.05
C GLU A 97 7.49 14.96 -24.36
N THR A 98 8.29 15.32 -23.35
CA THR A 98 9.71 15.65 -23.52
C THR A 98 10.65 14.52 -23.08
N GLY A 99 10.18 13.60 -22.22
CA GLY A 99 11.01 12.61 -21.55
C GLY A 99 11.86 13.17 -20.40
N ALA A 100 11.73 14.45 -20.07
CA ALA A 100 12.33 15.04 -18.89
C ALA A 100 11.77 14.36 -17.63
N HIS A 101 12.62 14.09 -16.64
CA HIS A 101 12.21 13.38 -15.43
C HIS A 101 12.90 13.92 -14.18
N TYR A 102 12.27 13.64 -13.06
CA TYR A 102 12.78 13.91 -11.72
C TYR A 102 12.51 12.70 -10.84
N ASP A 103 13.55 12.24 -10.14
CA ASP A 103 13.46 11.15 -9.18
C ASP A 103 13.13 11.77 -7.82
N ALA A 104 11.85 11.69 -7.46
CA ALA A 104 11.33 12.24 -6.22
C ALA A 104 11.52 11.22 -5.08
N ASP A 105 12.35 11.58 -4.10
CA ASP A 105 12.38 10.88 -2.81
C ASP A 105 11.10 11.19 -2.04
N VAL A 106 10.31 10.16 -1.79
CA VAL A 106 9.02 10.22 -1.11
C VAL A 106 8.91 9.14 -0.04
N SER A 107 10.04 8.89 0.62
CA SER A 107 10.24 7.91 1.70
C SER A 107 9.62 8.33 3.04
N GLY A 108 8.63 9.22 3.00
CA GLY A 108 7.87 9.64 4.17
C GLY A 108 7.11 8.49 4.84
N SER A 109 6.69 8.73 6.07
CA SER A 109 5.85 7.82 6.84
C SER A 109 4.50 8.43 7.11
N ALA A 110 3.46 7.60 7.14
CA ALA A 110 2.10 8.07 7.34
C ALA A 110 1.26 7.12 8.19
N VAL A 111 0.34 7.68 8.98
CA VAL A 111 -0.84 6.96 9.46
C VAL A 111 -2.03 7.45 8.66
N VAL A 112 -2.68 6.51 7.96
CA VAL A 112 -3.77 6.76 7.03
C VAL A 112 -5.05 6.21 7.62
N ASP A 113 -6.05 7.07 7.76
CA ASP A 113 -7.43 6.68 8.03
C ASP A 113 -8.21 6.71 6.72
N VAL A 114 -8.92 5.64 6.41
CA VAL A 114 -9.86 5.58 5.28
C VAL A 114 -11.27 5.39 5.83
N HIS A 115 -12.15 6.32 5.50
CA HIS A 115 -13.55 6.27 5.88
C HIS A 115 -14.35 5.49 4.84
N ALA A 116 -15.45 4.86 5.27
CA ALA A 116 -16.40 4.18 4.38
C ALA A 116 -16.97 5.08 3.26
N SER A 117 -16.95 6.40 3.45
CA SER A 117 -17.33 7.38 2.41
C SER A 117 -16.29 7.53 1.29
N GLY A 118 -15.11 6.95 1.42
CA GLY A 118 -13.95 7.17 0.55
C GLY A 118 -13.07 8.36 0.96
N ALA A 119 -13.49 9.16 1.94
CA ALA A 119 -12.65 10.21 2.50
C ALA A 119 -11.42 9.61 3.20
N GLN A 120 -10.28 10.30 3.12
CA GLN A 120 -9.05 9.86 3.77
C GLN A 120 -8.44 10.98 4.59
N PHE A 121 -7.78 10.60 5.69
CA PHE A 121 -7.03 11.53 6.52
C PHE A 121 -5.65 10.96 6.84
N TRP A 122 -4.62 11.61 6.33
CA TRP A 122 -3.25 11.16 6.43
C TRP A 122 -2.51 12.04 7.43
N ARG A 123 -1.78 11.44 8.36
CA ARG A 123 -0.88 12.13 9.30
C ARG A 123 0.54 11.75 8.92
N VAL A 124 1.32 12.71 8.47
CA VAL A 124 2.54 12.47 7.70
C VAL A 124 3.77 13.04 8.40
N VAL A 125 4.88 12.30 8.31
CA VAL A 125 6.23 12.78 8.59
C VAL A 125 7.11 12.48 7.40
N GLY A 126 7.76 13.50 6.84
CA GLY A 126 8.73 13.36 5.76
C GLY A 126 8.17 13.75 4.39
N PRO A 127 8.97 13.56 3.33
CA PRO A 127 8.56 13.89 1.98
C PRO A 127 7.51 12.89 1.48
N VAL A 128 6.41 13.37 0.94
CA VAL A 128 5.42 12.55 0.20
C VAL A 128 5.06 13.23 -1.11
N LEU A 129 4.87 12.43 -2.16
CA LEU A 129 4.35 12.92 -3.44
C LEU A 129 2.86 13.27 -3.30
N VAL A 130 2.52 14.54 -3.52
CA VAL A 130 1.14 15.01 -3.46
C VAL A 130 0.76 15.64 -4.79
N GLY A 131 -0.04 14.92 -5.57
CA GLY A 131 -0.77 15.52 -6.68
C GLY A 131 -1.94 16.33 -6.15
N VAL A 132 -2.05 17.60 -6.52
CA VAL A 132 -3.17 18.50 -6.19
C VAL A 132 -3.87 18.94 -7.48
N GLY A 133 -5.17 18.69 -7.56
CA GLY A 133 -6.01 18.98 -8.73
C GLY A 133 -6.95 20.11 -8.35
N ASP A 134 -7.78 19.82 -7.33
CA ASP A 134 -8.55 20.78 -6.54
C ASP A 134 -8.11 20.67 -5.08
N GLY A 135 -7.98 21.81 -4.38
CA GLY A 135 -7.45 21.84 -3.03
C GLY A 135 -7.10 23.22 -2.51
N ASN A 136 -6.38 23.25 -1.38
CA ASN A 136 -5.85 24.49 -0.80
C ASN A 136 -4.48 24.91 -1.33
N LEU A 137 -3.74 23.98 -1.94
CA LEU A 137 -2.56 24.29 -2.74
C LEU A 137 -2.99 24.56 -4.19
N ALA A 138 -2.15 25.27 -4.93
CA ALA A 138 -2.32 25.39 -6.37
C ALA A 138 -2.32 23.99 -7.02
N ARG A 139 -2.94 23.89 -8.20
CA ARG A 139 -2.88 22.67 -9.00
C ARG A 139 -1.42 22.36 -9.35
N GLY A 140 -1.01 21.11 -9.14
CA GLY A 140 0.37 20.69 -9.37
C GLY A 140 0.69 19.31 -8.86
N MET A 141 1.97 18.95 -8.99
CA MET A 141 2.58 17.77 -8.39
C MET A 141 3.71 18.23 -7.48
N TYR A 142 3.67 17.85 -6.21
CA TYR A 142 4.57 18.39 -5.20
C TYR A 142 5.25 17.30 -4.38
N VAL A 143 6.51 17.49 -4.02
CA VAL A 143 7.09 16.85 -2.84
C VAL A 143 6.83 17.78 -1.67
N VAL A 144 6.02 17.31 -0.71
CA VAL A 144 5.70 18.04 0.52
C VAL A 144 6.46 17.39 1.66
N ASP A 145 7.26 18.14 2.40
CA ASP A 145 8.06 17.64 3.51
C ASP A 145 7.66 18.28 4.84
N GLY A 146 8.13 17.71 5.95
CA GLY A 146 7.86 18.16 7.31
C GLY A 146 6.87 17.27 8.07
N VAL A 147 6.06 17.89 8.93
CA VAL A 147 5.03 17.20 9.74
C VAL A 147 3.69 17.86 9.51
N TYR A 148 2.80 17.14 8.82
CA TYR A 148 1.58 17.72 8.29
C TYR A 148 0.48 16.66 8.14
N THR A 149 -0.69 17.12 7.70
CA THR A 149 -1.85 16.29 7.44
C THR A 149 -2.35 16.50 6.03
N ILE A 150 -2.86 15.43 5.41
CA ILE A 150 -3.56 15.49 4.12
C ILE A 150 -4.99 15.02 4.34
N GLY A 151 -5.96 15.91 4.12
CA GLY A 151 -7.35 15.55 3.94
C GLY A 151 -7.62 15.26 2.47
N ILE A 152 -8.25 14.13 2.16
CA ILE A 152 -8.70 13.78 0.81
C ILE A 152 -10.21 13.60 0.86
N SER A 153 -10.96 14.43 0.13
CA SER A 153 -12.41 14.30 0.04
C SER A 153 -12.81 13.02 -0.72
N PRO A 154 -14.06 12.54 -0.60
CA PRO A 154 -14.57 11.45 -1.43
C PRO A 154 -14.44 11.69 -2.94
N THR A 155 -14.40 12.96 -3.37
CA THR A 155 -14.23 13.36 -4.77
C THR A 155 -12.76 13.60 -5.16
N GLY A 156 -11.81 13.38 -4.26
CA GLY A 156 -10.37 13.49 -4.53
C GLY A 156 -9.75 14.87 -4.30
N GLY A 157 -10.53 15.87 -3.86
CA GLY A 157 -10.00 17.18 -3.48
C GLY A 157 -9.07 17.06 -2.26
N LYS A 158 -7.94 17.78 -2.28
CA LYS A 158 -6.89 17.63 -1.26
C LYS A 158 -6.65 18.89 -0.44
N THR A 159 -6.60 18.74 0.87
CA THR A 159 -6.19 19.81 1.79
C THR A 159 -4.93 19.40 2.53
N VAL A 160 -3.86 20.17 2.37
CA VAL A 160 -2.59 19.97 3.07
C VAL A 160 -2.51 20.96 4.22
N THR A 161 -2.51 20.48 5.46
CA THR A 161 -2.59 21.32 6.67
C THR A 161 -1.51 20.95 7.67
N GLY A 162 -0.87 21.95 8.26
CA GLY A 162 0.24 21.80 9.20
C GLY A 162 1.24 22.94 8.99
N PRO A 163 2.30 23.04 9.81
CA PRO A 163 3.45 23.85 9.45
C PRO A 163 4.11 23.19 8.23
N VAL A 164 3.68 23.54 7.02
CA VAL A 164 4.26 22.96 5.80
C VAL A 164 5.73 23.39 5.74
N VAL A 165 6.65 22.43 5.70
CA VAL A 165 8.09 22.70 5.65
C VAL A 165 8.62 22.21 4.31
N ALA A 166 8.92 23.15 3.42
CA ALA A 166 9.29 22.95 2.02
C ALA A 166 8.20 22.28 1.16
N THR A 167 8.02 22.85 -0.03
CA THR A 167 7.19 22.30 -1.10
C THR A 167 7.97 22.46 -2.37
N ASP A 168 8.33 21.35 -3.01
CA ASP A 168 9.06 21.34 -4.27
C ASP A 168 8.10 20.97 -5.41
N SER A 169 8.03 21.83 -6.42
CA SER A 169 7.14 21.65 -7.57
C SER A 169 7.81 20.71 -8.56
N VAL A 170 7.32 19.48 -8.64
CA VAL A 170 7.81 18.49 -9.61
C VAL A 170 7.50 18.95 -11.03
N CYS A 171 6.37 19.64 -11.25
CA CYS A 171 6.04 20.21 -12.56
C CYS A 171 7.14 21.16 -13.06
N ASP A 172 7.69 22.01 -12.18
CA ASP A 172 8.73 22.98 -12.57
C ASP A 172 10.08 22.32 -12.82
N ARG A 173 10.34 21.16 -12.20
CA ARG A 173 11.58 20.38 -12.37
C ARG A 173 11.65 19.70 -13.74
N ILE A 174 10.51 19.41 -14.36
CA ILE A 174 10.40 18.57 -15.58
C ILE A 174 9.62 19.23 -16.72
N ALA A 175 9.36 20.53 -16.61
CA ALA A 175 8.67 21.33 -17.63
C ALA A 175 9.42 21.36 -18.96
#